data_AF-A0A9Q0SWC9-F1
#
_entry.id   AF-A0A9Q0SWC9-F1
#
_cell.length_a   1.000
_cell.length_b   1.000
_cell.length_c   1.000
_cell.angle_alpha   90.00
_cell.angle_beta   90.00
_cell.angle_gamma   90.00
#
_symmetry.space_group_name_H-M   'P 1'
#
loop_
_entity.id
_entity.type
_entity.pdbx_description
1 polymer ?
#
loop_
_entity_poly.entity_id
_entity_poly.type
_entity_poly.pdbx_seq_one_letter_code
_entity_poly.pdbx_strand_id
1 'polypeptide(L)'
;MLQTRGETIISPGSKQGLIPLVIPLSENLSGSVTALLRWPTAPPGMEMPVVDVRKHGVWLLAKNVDQYMHRIMVEEDANNFNERDSELFHAASEVGEKLYRRGDFAESQIANLDGYLLKEVGLFPDVLERKVARHFEQGGSCFGNGDRGILYKKGFISRIWKALCILCRDFEESWTCIRS
;
A
#
# COMPACT_ATOMS: atom_id res chain seq x y z
N MET A 1 3.00 -8.55 13.39
CA MET A 1 3.39 -7.38 12.58
C MET A 1 2.40 -6.21 12.63
N LEU A 2 1.09 -6.39 12.36
CA LEU A 2 0.14 -5.25 12.44
C LEU A 2 -0.12 -4.81 13.90
N GLN A 3 -0.25 -5.76 14.82
CA GLN A 3 -0.38 -5.48 16.26
C GLN A 3 0.84 -4.75 16.84
N THR A 4 2.05 -5.09 16.38
CA THR A 4 3.29 -4.45 16.84
C THR A 4 3.37 -2.98 16.40
N ARG A 5 2.64 -2.59 15.33
CA ARG A 5 2.46 -1.20 14.90
C ARG A 5 1.39 -0.44 15.69
N GLY A 6 0.73 -1.08 16.66
CA GLY A 6 -0.36 -0.50 17.45
C GLY A 6 -1.73 -0.57 16.77
N GLU A 7 -1.87 -1.38 15.71
CA GLU A 7 -3.15 -1.59 15.05
C GLU A 7 -3.96 -2.70 15.77
N THR A 8 -5.27 -2.52 15.85
CA THR A 8 -6.18 -3.49 16.48
C THR A 8 -6.67 -4.50 15.45
N ILE A 9 -6.49 -5.80 15.69
CA ILE A 9 -6.95 -6.83 14.74
C ILE A 9 -8.48 -6.88 14.69
N ILE A 10 -9.03 -6.87 13.48
CA ILE A 10 -10.47 -7.00 13.22
C ILE A 10 -10.73 -8.37 12.57
N SER A 11 -11.87 -8.97 12.88
CA SER A 11 -12.30 -10.19 12.21
C SER A 11 -12.58 -9.93 10.71
N PRO A 12 -12.13 -10.81 9.80
CA PRO A 12 -12.44 -10.73 8.37
C PRO A 12 -13.95 -10.71 8.04
N GLY A 13 -14.78 -11.19 8.96
CA GLY A 13 -16.25 -11.20 8.83
C GLY A 13 -16.92 -9.88 9.25
N SER A 14 -16.21 -8.99 9.94
CA SER A 14 -16.74 -7.71 10.43
C SER A 14 -16.77 -6.66 9.33
N LYS A 15 -17.65 -6.84 8.34
CA LYS A 15 -17.79 -5.95 7.17
C LYS A 15 -18.79 -4.81 7.34
N GLN A 16 -19.29 -4.58 8.54
CA GLN A 16 -20.33 -3.58 8.79
C GLN A 16 -19.84 -2.18 8.40
N GLY A 17 -20.51 -1.52 7.47
CA GLY A 17 -20.13 -0.18 6.99
C GLY A 17 -18.92 -0.15 6.06
N LEU A 18 -18.41 -1.30 5.61
CA LEU A 18 -17.29 -1.41 4.66
C LEU A 18 -17.77 -1.81 3.26
N ILE A 19 -16.95 -1.52 2.25
CA ILE A 19 -17.19 -1.93 0.86
C ILE A 19 -17.19 -3.46 0.80
N PRO A 20 -18.17 -4.14 0.17
CA PRO A 20 -18.32 -5.60 0.25
C PRO A 20 -17.09 -6.43 -0.18
N LEU A 21 -16.29 -5.85 -1.09
CA LEU A 21 -15.08 -6.45 -1.66
C LEU A 21 -13.88 -6.40 -0.71
N VAL A 22 -13.98 -5.64 0.36
CA VAL A 22 -12.92 -5.47 1.35
C VAL A 22 -13.01 -6.61 2.38
N ILE A 23 -11.84 -7.14 2.73
CA ILE A 23 -11.65 -8.12 3.80
C ILE A 23 -10.79 -7.42 4.87
N PRO A 24 -11.39 -6.93 5.96
CA PRO A 24 -10.66 -6.19 6.99
C PRO A 24 -9.64 -7.07 7.70
N LEU A 25 -8.51 -6.47 8.07
CA LEU A 25 -7.44 -7.12 8.83
C LEU A 25 -7.20 -6.41 10.17
N SER A 26 -7.14 -5.08 10.15
CA SER A 26 -6.84 -4.28 11.33
C SER A 26 -7.38 -2.86 11.23
N GLU A 27 -7.57 -2.23 12.39
CA GLU A 27 -7.93 -0.83 12.55
C GLU A 27 -6.73 -0.04 13.08
N ASN A 28 -6.48 1.11 12.48
CA ASN A 28 -5.53 2.10 12.98
C ASN A 28 -6.20 3.02 14.00
N LEU A 29 -5.40 3.71 14.81
CA LEU A 29 -5.83 4.71 15.82
C LEU A 29 -6.67 5.85 15.22
N SER A 30 -6.48 6.15 13.93
CA SER A 30 -7.26 7.16 13.19
C SER A 30 -8.66 6.67 12.75
N GLY A 31 -9.02 5.41 13.04
CA GLY A 31 -10.27 4.79 12.59
C GLY A 31 -10.26 4.40 11.11
N SER A 32 -9.08 4.30 10.49
CA SER A 32 -8.94 3.73 9.14
C SER A 32 -8.67 2.23 9.24
N VAL A 33 -9.17 1.47 8.27
CA VAL A 33 -9.13 0.02 8.28
C VAL A 33 -8.16 -0.48 7.21
N THR A 34 -7.08 -1.13 7.63
CA THR A 34 -6.19 -1.87 6.75
C THR A 34 -6.85 -3.17 6.34
N ALA A 35 -6.91 -3.43 5.03
CA ALA A 35 -7.69 -4.53 4.50
C ALA A 35 -7.16 -5.07 3.18
N LEU A 36 -7.63 -6.27 2.82
CA LEU A 36 -7.39 -6.87 1.50
C LEU A 36 -8.56 -6.57 0.59
N LEU A 37 -8.28 -6.19 -0.65
CA LEU A 37 -9.32 -5.93 -1.65
C LEU A 37 -9.46 -7.13 -2.58
N ARG A 38 -10.59 -7.83 -2.48
CA ARG A 38 -10.93 -8.97 -3.32
C ARG A 38 -11.63 -8.52 -4.60
N TRP A 39 -11.02 -8.80 -5.74
CA TRP A 39 -11.65 -8.58 -7.05
C TRP A 39 -12.73 -9.65 -7.34
N PRO A 40 -13.95 -9.27 -7.75
CA PRO A 40 -15.02 -10.24 -8.08
C PRO A 40 -14.65 -11.16 -9.24
N THR A 41 -13.99 -10.59 -10.26
CA THR A 41 -13.63 -11.24 -11.52
C THR A 41 -12.12 -11.16 -11.74
N ALA A 42 -11.35 -11.50 -10.70
CA ALA A 42 -9.88 -11.51 -10.76
C ALA A 42 -9.41 -12.44 -11.90
N PRO A 43 -8.67 -11.93 -12.90
CA PRO A 43 -8.00 -12.78 -13.87
C PRO A 43 -6.99 -13.69 -13.16
N PRO A 44 -6.69 -14.88 -13.72
CA PRO A 44 -5.62 -15.72 -13.21
C PRO A 44 -4.30 -14.96 -13.15
N GLY A 45 -3.61 -15.01 -12.02
CA GLY A 45 -2.34 -14.29 -11.80
C GLY A 45 -2.49 -12.85 -11.31
N MET A 46 -3.70 -12.35 -11.07
CA MET A 46 -3.90 -11.06 -10.40
C MET A 46 -3.74 -11.23 -8.88
N GLU A 47 -2.73 -10.55 -8.32
CA GLU A 47 -2.49 -10.51 -6.88
C GLU A 47 -3.58 -9.72 -6.14
N MET A 48 -3.78 -10.05 -4.87
CA MET A 48 -4.76 -9.39 -3.99
C MET A 48 -4.12 -8.17 -3.30
N PRO A 49 -4.55 -6.94 -3.64
CA PRO A 49 -3.93 -5.74 -3.10
C PRO A 49 -4.32 -5.46 -1.66
N VAL A 50 -3.41 -4.78 -0.97
CA VAL A 50 -3.59 -4.25 0.39
C VAL A 50 -4.00 -2.79 0.27
N VAL A 51 -5.06 -2.42 0.98
CA VAL A 51 -5.68 -1.10 0.93
C VAL A 51 -5.93 -0.53 2.32
N ASP A 52 -5.94 0.80 2.42
CA ASP A 52 -6.38 1.57 3.58
C ASP A 52 -7.78 2.11 3.29
N VAL A 53 -8.76 1.66 4.06
CA VAL A 53 -10.16 2.06 3.91
C VAL A 53 -10.46 3.16 4.91
N ARG A 54 -10.84 4.32 4.38
CA ARG A 54 -11.18 5.52 5.15
C ARG A 54 -12.67 5.82 4.99
N LYS A 55 -13.17 6.72 5.84
CA LYS A 55 -14.56 7.21 5.77
C LYS A 55 -15.00 7.65 4.37
N HIS A 56 -14.08 8.22 3.59
CA HIS A 56 -14.36 8.80 2.27
C HIS A 56 -13.41 8.30 1.17
N GLY A 57 -13.07 7.01 1.17
CA GLY A 57 -12.37 6.41 0.04
C GLY A 57 -11.47 5.23 0.41
N VAL A 58 -10.76 4.74 -0.60
CA VAL A 58 -9.85 3.59 -0.50
C VAL A 58 -8.51 3.99 -1.08
N TRP A 59 -7.45 3.82 -0.30
CA TRP A 59 -6.07 4.07 -0.72
C TRP A 59 -5.34 2.76 -0.95
N LEU A 60 -4.65 2.66 -2.09
CA LEU A 60 -3.80 1.50 -2.37
C LEU A 60 -2.50 1.61 -1.57
N LEU A 61 -2.28 0.67 -0.65
CA LEU A 61 -1.04 0.59 0.14
C LEU A 61 0.02 -0.24 -0.57
N ALA A 62 -0.36 -1.36 -1.17
CA ALA A 62 0.54 -2.26 -1.91
C ALA A 62 -0.23 -3.14 -2.89
N LYS A 63 0.46 -3.66 -3.91
CA LYS A 63 -0.11 -4.60 -4.89
C LYS A 63 -0.39 -5.98 -4.28
N ASN A 64 0.41 -6.38 -3.30
CA ASN A 64 0.31 -7.66 -2.61
C ASN A 64 0.80 -7.52 -1.16
N VAL A 65 0.61 -8.60 -0.38
CA VAL A 65 0.98 -8.65 1.04
C VAL A 65 2.50 -8.61 1.24
N ASP A 66 3.27 -9.31 0.40
CA ASP A 66 4.73 -9.38 0.52
C ASP A 66 5.37 -8.00 0.34
N GLN A 67 4.90 -7.24 -0.65
CA GLN A 67 5.31 -5.87 -0.95
C GLN A 67 4.92 -4.93 0.20
N TYR A 68 3.75 -5.14 0.80
CA TYR A 68 3.33 -4.37 1.99
C TYR A 68 4.23 -4.67 3.20
N MET A 69 4.53 -5.95 3.45
CA MET A 69 5.44 -6.37 4.52
C MET A 69 6.84 -5.81 4.33
N HIS A 70 7.39 -5.93 3.12
CA HIS A 70 8.72 -5.42 2.79
C HIS A 70 8.78 -3.90 3.00
N ARG A 71 7.77 -3.16 2.55
CA ARG A 71 7.66 -1.72 2.82
C ARG A 71 7.69 -1.41 4.32
N ILE A 72 6.88 -2.11 5.11
CA ILE A 72 6.80 -1.91 6.56
C ILE A 72 8.17 -2.11 7.23
N MET A 73 8.88 -3.18 6.85
CA MET A 73 10.19 -3.50 7.44
C MET A 73 11.24 -2.45 7.07
N VAL A 74 11.27 -1.98 5.82
CA VAL A 74 12.19 -0.95 5.36
C VAL A 74 11.90 0.40 6.03
N GLU A 75 10.62 0.78 6.15
CA GLU A 75 10.22 2.00 6.85
C GLU A 75 10.63 1.97 8.33
N GLU A 76 10.51 0.82 9.00
CA GLU A 76 10.96 0.66 10.38
C GLU A 76 12.48 0.76 10.49
N ASP A 77 13.20 0.03 9.64
CA ASP A 77 14.68 0.01 9.63
C ASP A 77 15.28 1.39 9.32
N ALA A 78 14.65 2.18 8.44
CA ALA A 78 15.08 3.54 8.16
C ALA A 78 14.84 4.48 9.35
N ASN A 79 13.79 4.25 10.14
CA ASN A 79 13.45 5.10 11.28
C ASN A 79 14.36 4.84 12.50
N ASN A 80 15.05 3.69 12.63
CA ASN A 80 16.11 3.43 13.64
C ASN A 80 15.77 3.80 15.11
N PHE A 81 14.51 4.03 15.46
CA PHE A 81 14.19 4.86 16.62
C PHE A 81 13.98 4.10 17.94
N ASN A 82 13.72 2.78 18.01
CA ASN A 82 13.39 2.12 19.30
C ASN A 82 13.54 0.58 19.39
N GLU A 83 13.53 0.06 20.64
CA GLU A 83 13.44 -1.39 21.00
C GLU A 83 12.31 -2.17 20.29
N ARG A 84 11.25 -1.47 19.84
CA ARG A 84 10.13 -2.05 19.07
C ARG A 84 10.56 -2.62 17.70
N ASP A 85 11.71 -2.19 17.17
CA ASP A 85 12.30 -2.76 15.96
C ASP A 85 12.42 -4.29 16.12
N SER A 86 12.95 -4.74 17.25
CA SER A 86 13.19 -6.17 17.51
C SER A 86 11.90 -6.97 17.54
N GLU A 87 10.80 -6.38 18.03
CA GLU A 87 9.50 -7.06 18.11
C GLU A 87 8.85 -7.18 16.74
N LEU A 88 9.00 -6.19 15.85
CA LEU A 88 8.45 -6.24 14.50
C LEU A 88 9.13 -7.33 13.67
N PHE A 89 10.47 -7.36 13.66
CA PHE A 89 11.23 -8.40 12.95
C PHE A 89 10.95 -9.79 13.51
N HIS A 90 10.86 -9.93 14.84
CA HIS A 90 10.48 -11.20 15.47
C HIS A 90 9.04 -11.61 15.09
N ALA A 91 8.10 -10.68 15.03
CA ALA A 91 6.72 -10.95 14.64
C ALA A 91 6.55 -11.25 13.14
N ALA A 92 7.52 -10.89 12.30
CA ALA A 92 7.55 -11.24 10.88
C ALA A 92 8.07 -12.68 10.63
N SER A 93 8.76 -13.27 11.62
CA SER A 93 9.26 -14.65 11.60
C SER A 93 10.10 -14.95 10.34
N GLU A 94 10.24 -16.23 10.00
CA GLU A 94 11.03 -16.73 8.86
C GLU A 94 10.56 -16.14 7.51
N VAL A 95 9.28 -15.83 7.38
CA VAL A 95 8.71 -15.19 6.17
C VAL A 95 9.23 -13.77 5.99
N GLY A 96 9.38 -13.01 7.09
CA GLY A 96 9.95 -11.67 7.09
C GLY A 96 11.43 -11.67 6.73
N GLU A 97 12.21 -12.58 7.33
CA GLU A 97 13.66 -12.69 7.08
C GLU A 97 13.99 -12.98 5.62
N LYS A 98 13.14 -13.75 4.92
CA LYS A 98 13.29 -14.02 3.50
C LYS A 98 13.00 -12.79 2.62
N LEU A 99 12.13 -11.89 3.08
CA LEU A 99 11.67 -10.73 2.33
C LEU A 99 12.60 -9.52 2.47
N TYR A 100 13.14 -9.29 3.67
CA TYR A 100 14.03 -8.17 3.96
C TYR A 100 14.93 -8.50 5.15
N ARG A 101 16.23 -8.23 5.03
CA ARG A 101 17.15 -8.35 6.15
C ARG A 101 17.42 -6.96 6.74
N ARG A 102 17.38 -6.90 8.07
CA ARG A 102 17.66 -5.66 8.81
C ARG A 102 19.04 -5.11 8.44
N GLY A 103 19.12 -3.83 8.10
CA GLY A 103 20.33 -3.17 7.62
C GLY A 103 20.50 -3.12 6.11
N ASP A 104 19.71 -3.85 5.32
CA ASP A 104 19.81 -3.86 3.85
C ASP A 104 19.63 -2.46 3.24
N PHE A 105 18.78 -1.61 3.85
CA PHE A 105 18.62 -0.22 3.44
C PHE A 105 19.93 0.57 3.58
N ALA A 106 20.61 0.46 4.72
CA ALA A 106 21.88 1.13 4.96
C ALA A 106 23.00 0.58 4.04
N GLU A 107 23.02 -0.74 3.80
CA GLU A 107 23.98 -1.40 2.90
C GLU A 107 23.78 -0.98 1.43
N SER A 108 22.54 -0.68 1.03
CA SER A 108 22.22 -0.28 -0.35
C SER A 108 22.84 1.05 -0.81
N GLN A 109 23.31 1.87 0.15
CA GLN A 109 23.81 3.24 -0.08
C GLN A 109 22.82 4.19 -0.77
N ILE A 110 21.54 3.84 -0.84
CA ILE A 110 20.51 4.72 -1.41
C ILE A 110 20.16 5.80 -0.38
N ALA A 111 20.52 7.05 -0.68
CA ALA A 111 20.38 8.16 0.26
C ALA A 111 18.92 8.52 0.65
N ASN A 112 17.91 8.04 -0.08
CA ASN A 112 16.52 8.38 0.13
C ASN A 112 15.65 7.12 0.20
N LEU A 113 14.89 6.99 1.29
CA LEU A 113 13.90 5.94 1.51
C LEU A 113 12.92 5.79 0.33
N ASP A 114 12.39 6.91 -0.18
CA ASP A 114 11.46 6.88 -1.32
C ASP A 114 12.12 6.28 -2.57
N GLY A 115 13.43 6.50 -2.75
CA GLY A 115 14.21 5.94 -3.85
C GLY A 115 14.44 4.44 -3.71
N TYR A 116 14.72 3.99 -2.48
CA TYR A 116 14.87 2.57 -2.18
C TYR A 116 13.56 1.81 -2.39
N LEU A 117 12.46 2.32 -1.84
CA LEU A 117 11.14 1.71 -1.97
C LEU A 117 10.75 1.52 -3.44
N LEU A 118 10.95 2.53 -4.29
CA LEU A 118 10.62 2.44 -5.71
C LEU A 118 11.53 1.51 -6.51
N LYS A 119 12.79 1.34 -6.09
CA LYS A 119 13.80 0.56 -6.81
C LYS A 119 13.79 -0.92 -6.40
N GLU A 120 13.77 -1.20 -5.10
CA GLU A 120 13.97 -2.53 -4.53
C GLU A 120 12.65 -3.20 -4.11
N VAL A 121 11.66 -2.44 -3.64
CA VAL A 121 10.42 -3.00 -3.09
C VAL A 121 9.30 -3.04 -4.13
N GLY A 122 9.03 -1.91 -4.77
CA GLY A 122 8.08 -1.81 -5.88
C GLY A 122 7.39 -0.45 -5.98
N LEU A 123 6.34 -0.40 -6.80
CA LEU A 123 5.64 0.85 -7.07
C LEU A 123 4.55 1.12 -6.04
N PHE A 124 4.61 2.31 -5.44
CA PHE A 124 3.66 2.78 -4.45
C PHE A 124 3.10 4.14 -4.90
N PRO A 125 1.77 4.30 -5.05
CA PRO A 125 1.18 5.55 -5.51
C PRO A 125 1.57 6.75 -4.65
N ASP A 126 1.56 6.59 -3.32
CA ASP A 126 1.87 7.66 -2.37
C ASP A 126 3.34 8.09 -2.44
N VAL A 127 4.28 7.15 -2.64
CA VAL A 127 5.71 7.44 -2.82
C VAL A 127 5.94 8.22 -4.13
N LEU A 128 5.23 7.83 -5.20
CA LEU A 128 5.29 8.55 -6.48
C LEU A 128 4.75 9.97 -6.36
N GLU A 129 3.62 10.16 -5.67
CA GLU A 129 3.04 11.47 -5.41
C GLU A 129 4.02 12.37 -4.63
N ARG A 130 4.65 11.85 -3.56
CA ARG A 130 5.68 12.59 -2.80
C ARG A 130 6.88 12.98 -3.64
N LYS A 131 7.37 12.06 -4.48
CA LYS A 131 8.51 12.33 -5.37
C LYS A 131 8.15 13.43 -6.37
N VAL A 132 6.96 13.36 -6.97
CA VAL A 132 6.45 14.37 -7.91
C VAL A 132 6.28 15.73 -7.23
N ALA A 133 5.68 15.78 -6.04
CA ALA A 133 5.51 17.03 -5.29
C ALA A 133 6.85 17.70 -4.98
N ARG A 134 7.84 16.93 -4.49
CA ARG A 134 9.19 17.43 -4.21
C ARG A 134 9.88 17.99 -5.45
N HIS A 135 9.67 17.39 -6.62
CA HIS A 135 10.20 17.93 -7.88
C HIS A 135 9.58 19.29 -8.25
N PHE A 136 8.28 19.49 -8.01
CA PHE A 136 7.63 20.78 -8.25
C PHE A 136 8.14 21.86 -7.29
N GLU A 137 8.37 21.51 -6.02
CA GLU A 137 8.89 22.43 -5.00
C GLU A 137 10.35 22.85 -5.27
N GLN A 138 11.17 21.95 -5.82
CA GLN A 138 12.58 22.19 -6.12
C GLN A 138 12.82 22.92 -7.46
N GLY A 139 11.76 23.29 -8.20
CA GLY A 139 11.85 24.11 -9.42
C GLY A 139 12.52 23.41 -10.62
N GLY A 140 12.69 22.09 -10.58
CA GLY A 140 13.35 21.35 -11.66
C GLY A 140 12.45 21.15 -12.88
N SER A 141 12.84 21.70 -14.03
CA SER A 141 12.20 21.37 -15.31
C SER A 141 12.64 19.99 -15.79
N CYS A 142 11.66 19.10 -15.95
CA CYS A 142 11.69 17.87 -16.75
C CYS A 142 12.76 16.81 -16.43
N PHE A 143 12.29 15.74 -15.78
CA PHE A 143 12.68 14.33 -15.98
C PHE A 143 14.09 14.07 -16.56
N GLY A 144 15.05 13.81 -15.67
CA GLY A 144 16.34 13.24 -16.05
C GLY A 144 16.17 11.86 -16.69
N ASN A 145 17.00 11.58 -17.70
CA ASN A 145 16.92 10.44 -18.62
C ASN A 145 16.84 9.01 -18.01
N GLY A 146 16.92 8.85 -16.69
CA GLY A 146 16.75 7.59 -15.96
C GLY A 146 15.31 7.25 -15.54
N ASP A 147 14.37 8.21 -15.55
CA ASP A 147 13.00 8.01 -15.03
C ASP A 147 11.98 7.58 -16.11
N ARG A 148 12.42 7.29 -17.34
CA ARG A 148 11.53 6.91 -18.47
C ARG A 148 10.76 5.59 -18.26
N GLY A 149 11.18 4.75 -17.31
CA GLY A 149 10.45 3.52 -16.94
C GLY A 149 9.20 3.76 -16.08
N ILE A 150 9.09 4.92 -15.41
CA ILE A 150 8.04 5.17 -14.41
C ILE A 150 6.71 5.55 -15.10
N LEU A 151 6.77 6.18 -16.28
CA LEU A 151 5.57 6.64 -17.00
C LEU A 151 4.86 5.54 -17.81
N TYR A 152 5.54 4.43 -18.15
CA TYR A 152 4.93 3.34 -18.92
C TYR A 152 3.90 2.52 -18.14
N LYS A 153 3.76 2.74 -16.82
CA LYS A 153 2.71 2.14 -15.99
C LYS A 153 1.58 3.11 -15.62
N LYS A 154 1.49 4.30 -16.25
CA LYS A 154 0.26 5.12 -16.20
C LYS A 154 -0.96 4.36 -16.72
N GLY A 155 -0.79 3.42 -17.65
CA GLY A 155 -1.87 2.53 -18.11
C GLY A 155 -2.37 1.56 -17.04
N PHE A 156 -1.50 1.14 -16.10
CA PHE A 156 -1.87 0.22 -15.01
C PHE A 156 -2.59 0.96 -13.88
N ILE A 157 -2.07 2.13 -13.47
CA ILE A 157 -2.74 3.00 -12.49
C ILE A 157 -4.06 3.51 -13.08
N SER A 158 -4.09 3.94 -14.35
CA SER A 158 -5.33 4.34 -15.04
C SER A 158 -6.31 3.18 -15.18
N ARG A 159 -5.87 1.93 -15.33
CA ARG A 159 -6.76 0.76 -15.37
C ARG A 159 -7.31 0.42 -13.99
N ILE A 160 -6.50 0.48 -12.93
CA ILE A 160 -6.97 0.29 -11.56
C ILE A 160 -7.94 1.41 -11.18
N TRP A 161 -7.62 2.67 -11.50
CA TRP A 161 -8.50 3.81 -11.25
C TRP A 161 -9.76 3.78 -12.12
N LYS A 162 -9.67 3.41 -13.41
CA LYS A 162 -10.88 3.21 -14.24
C LYS A 162 -11.72 2.06 -13.72
N ALA A 163 -11.12 0.95 -13.28
CA ALA A 163 -11.86 -0.16 -12.69
C ALA A 163 -12.50 0.23 -11.35
N LEU A 164 -11.79 0.98 -10.49
CA LEU A 164 -12.35 1.56 -9.27
C LEU A 164 -13.48 2.56 -9.59
N CYS A 165 -13.32 3.40 -10.60
CA CYS A 165 -14.34 4.36 -11.03
C CYS A 165 -15.57 3.67 -11.65
N ILE A 166 -15.38 2.59 -12.42
CA ILE A 166 -16.49 1.78 -12.96
C ILE A 166 -17.21 1.09 -11.81
N LEU A 167 -16.48 0.47 -10.87
CA LEU A 167 -17.08 -0.15 -9.69
C LEU A 167 -17.77 0.87 -8.76
N CYS A 168 -17.23 2.08 -8.61
CA CYS A 168 -17.91 3.15 -7.88
C CYS A 168 -19.18 3.62 -8.59
N ARG A 169 -19.17 3.72 -9.93
CA ARG A 169 -20.34 4.13 -10.72
C ARG A 169 -21.45 3.07 -10.67
N ASP A 170 -21.10 1.79 -10.79
CA ASP A 170 -22.06 0.69 -10.67
C ASP A 170 -22.56 0.50 -9.22
N PHE A 171 -21.74 0.85 -8.22
CA PHE A 171 -22.16 0.85 -6.82
C PHE A 171 -23.12 2.01 -6.51
N GLU A 172 -22.94 3.18 -7.12
CA GLU A 172 -23.88 4.32 -7.00
C GLU A 172 -25.25 4.00 -7.62
N GLU A 173 -25.29 3.29 -8.76
CA GLU A 173 -26.54 2.81 -9.36
C GLU A 173 -27.22 1.68 -8.57
N SER A 174 -26.46 0.91 -7.78
CA SER A 174 -27.00 -0.18 -6.96
C SER A 174 -27.67 0.31 -5.66
N TRP A 175 -27.33 1.50 -5.15
CA TRP A 175 -27.99 2.07 -3.97
C TRP A 175 -29.34 2.73 -4.27
N THR A 176 -29.61 3.10 -5.52
CA THR A 176 -30.94 3.58 -5.94
C THR A 176 -31.99 2.48 -6.06
N CYS A 177 -31.60 1.20 -5.99
CA CYS A 177 -32.52 0.08 -6.19
C CYS A 177 -32.97 -0.63 -4.87
N ILE A 178 -32.45 -0.22 -3.70
CA ILE A 178 -32.82 -0.81 -2.38
C ILE A 178 -33.72 0.16 -1.56
N ARG A 179 -34.19 1.25 -2.18
CA ARG A 179 -35.31 2.06 -1.67
C ARG A 179 -36.46 2.08 -2.68
N SER A 180 -37.17 0.95 -2.78
CA SER A 180 -38.56 0.90 -3.22
C SER A 180 -39.28 -0.25 -2.54
#